data_AF-A0A7X9JLS1-F1
#
_entry.id   AF-A0A7X9JLS1-F1
#
_cell.length_a   1.000
_cell.length_b   1.000
_cell.length_c   1.000
_cell.angle_alpha   90.00
_cell.angle_beta   90.00
_cell.angle_gamma   90.00
#
_symmetry.space_group_name_H-M   'P 1'
#
loop_
_entity.id
_entity.type
_entity.pdbx_description
1 polymer ?
#
loop_
_entity_poly.entity_id
_entity_poly.type
_entity_poly.pdbx_seq_one_letter_code
_entity_poly.pdbx_strand_id
1 'polypeptide(L)' 'QATLSKHACIIRSRLGFHEVSEYTCSRVGFIILQIIDDKEHYQQFLADLNEIGGIEVQEMNFSI' A
#
# COMPACT_ATOMS: atom_id res chain seq x y z
N GLN A 1 3.93 -8.84 2.28
CA GLN A 1 3.39 -8.46 3.62
C GLN A 1 4.47 -7.89 4.54
N ALA A 2 5.67 -8.49 4.61
CA ALA A 2 6.76 -8.05 5.51
C ALA A 2 7.10 -6.56 5.42
N THR A 3 7.14 -5.97 4.22
CA THR A 3 7.37 -4.52 4.04
C THR A 3 6.34 -3.66 4.77
N LEU A 4 5.05 -4.03 4.72
CA LEU A 4 4.01 -3.31 5.46
C LEU A 4 4.18 -3.46 6.98
N SER A 5 4.65 -4.61 7.45
CA SER A 5 4.93 -4.84 8.87
C SER A 5 6.16 -4.05 9.35
N LYS A 6 7.20 -3.93 8.52
CA LYS A 6 8.39 -3.10 8.79
C LYS A 6 8.01 -1.62 8.99
N HIS A 7 7.04 -1.15 8.21
CA HIS A 7 6.56 0.25 8.22
C HIS A 7 5.25 0.44 9.01
N ALA A 8 4.93 -0.47 9.92
CA ALA A 8 3.65 -0.43 10.65
C ALA A 8 3.47 0.86 11.50
N CYS A 9 4.57 1.51 11.91
CA CYS A 9 4.53 2.74 12.70
C CYS A 9 3.86 3.91 11.97
N ILE A 10 3.93 3.95 10.64
CA ILE A 10 3.36 5.04 9.83
C ILE A 10 1.99 4.69 9.21
N ILE A 11 1.58 3.43 9.26
CA ILE A 11 0.31 2.98 8.68
C ILE A 11 -0.79 3.15 9.72
N ARG A 12 -1.64 4.18 9.54
CA ARG A 12 -2.83 4.40 10.37
C ARG A 12 -3.90 3.34 10.13
N SER A 13 -4.16 3.03 8.86
CA SER A 13 -5.19 2.10 8.43
C SER A 13 -4.75 1.32 7.19
N ARG A 14 -5.13 0.04 7.11
CA ARG A 14 -4.90 -0.82 5.93
C ARG A 14 -6.19 -1.53 5.55
N LEU A 15 -6.64 -1.33 4.32
CA LEU A 15 -7.78 -2.02 3.75
C LEU A 15 -7.33 -2.83 2.53
N GLY A 16 -7.49 -4.15 2.59
CA GLY A 16 -7.16 -5.05 1.50
C GLY A 16 -8.42 -5.56 0.81
N PHE A 17 -8.44 -5.49 -0.51
CA PHE A 17 -9.49 -6.03 -1.36
C PHE A 17 -8.92 -7.18 -2.20
N HIS A 18 -9.71 -8.24 -2.32
CA HIS A 18 -9.52 -9.25 -3.33
C HIS A 18 -10.69 -9.14 -4.30
N GLU A 19 -10.41 -8.87 -5.56
CA GLU A 19 -11.44 -8.90 -6.58
C GLU A 19 -11.83 -10.36 -6.88
N VAL A 20 -13.05 -10.74 -6.48
CA VAL A 20 -13.62 -12.04 -6.80
C VAL A 20 -14.62 -11.81 -7.93
N SER A 21 -14.22 -12.10 -9.17
CA SER A 21 -15.13 -12.11 -10.33
C SER A 21 -15.72 -13.51 -10.50
N GLU A 22 -17.03 -13.60 -10.78
CA GLU A 22 -17.78 -14.87 -10.95
C GLU A 22 -17.21 -15.80 -12.04
N TYR A 23 -16.37 -15.29 -12.95
CA TYR A 23 -15.90 -16.05 -14.12
C TYR A 23 -14.36 -16.18 -14.19
N THR A 24 -13.62 -15.39 -13.42
CA THR A 24 -12.15 -15.44 -13.38
C THR A 24 -11.66 -15.10 -11.99
N CYS A 25 -10.95 -16.02 -11.34
CA CYS A 25 -10.19 -15.70 -10.14
C CYS A 25 -9.21 -14.56 -10.48
N SER A 26 -9.54 -13.33 -10.09
CA SER A 26 -8.64 -12.19 -10.29
C SER A 26 -7.44 -12.45 -9.41
N ARG A 27 -6.27 -12.56 -10.04
CA ARG A 27 -4.98 -12.70 -9.35
C ARG A 27 -4.45 -11.36 -8.83
N VAL A 28 -5.25 -10.30 -8.99
CA VAL A 28 -4.91 -8.94 -8.60
C VAL A 28 -5.63 -8.62 -7.29
N GLY A 29 -4.88 -8.12 -6.32
CA GLY A 29 -5.39 -7.59 -5.06
C GLY A 29 -5.11 -6.09 -5.00
N PHE A 30 -5.96 -5.37 -4.29
CA PHE A 30 -5.80 -3.93 -4.09
C PHE A 30 -5.63 -3.63 -2.59
N ILE A 31 -4.74 -2.71 -2.24
CA ILE A 31 -4.54 -2.29 -0.87
C ILE A 31 -4.61 -0.77 -0.80
N ILE A 32 -5.48 -0.26 0.07
CA ILE A 32 -5.53 1.16 0.44
C ILE A 32 -4.83 1.31 1.78
N LEU A 33 -3.84 2.19 1.83
CA LEU A 33 -3.13 2.54 3.05
C LEU A 33 -3.39 3.99 3.38
N GLN A 34 -3.71 4.24 4.64
CA GLN A 34 -3.71 5.58 5.19
C GLN A 34 -2.43 5.78 5.99
N ILE A 35 -1.64 6.75 5.59
CA ILE A 35 -0.35 7.05 6.20
C ILE A 35 -0.49 8.28 7.11
N ILE A 36 0.18 8.26 8.28
CA ILE A 36 0.31 9.43 9.14
C ILE A 36 1.39 10.37 8.59
N ASP A 37 1.34 11.65 8.92
CA ASP A 37 2.32 12.62 8.44
C ASP A 37 3.69 12.37 9.07
N ASP A 38 4.54 11.64 8.35
CA ASP A 38 5.94 11.37 8.68
C ASP A 38 6.73 11.28 7.38
N LYS A 39 7.30 12.41 6.97
CA LYS A 39 7.93 12.54 5.66
C LYS A 39 9.13 11.61 5.47
N GLU A 40 9.95 11.40 6.50
CA GLU A 40 11.17 10.59 6.39
C GLU A 40 10.83 9.10 6.25
N HIS A 41 9.98 8.60 7.16
CA HIS A 41 9.54 7.21 7.09
C HIS A 41 8.70 6.93 5.85
N TYR A 42 7.90 7.90 5.39
CA TYR A 42 7.14 7.76 4.16
C TYR A 42 8.02 7.59 2.92
N GLN A 43 9.10 8.38 2.79
CA GLN A 43 10.04 8.24 1.67
C GLN A 43 10.73 6.88 1.68
N GLN A 44 11.16 6.41 2.85
CA GLN A 44 11.74 5.07 2.99
C GLN A 44 10.70 3.98 2.66
N PHE A 45 9.45 4.17 3.06
CA PHE A 45 8.38 3.23 2.76
C PHE A 45 8.10 3.13 1.25
N LEU A 46 8.03 4.25 0.54
CA LEU A 46 7.88 4.27 -0.92
C LEU A 46 9.06 3.59 -1.62
N ALA A 47 10.29 3.85 -1.16
CA ALA A 47 11.47 3.18 -1.71
C ALA A 47 11.37 1.65 -1.57
N ASP A 48 11.05 1.17 -0.37
CA ASP A 48 10.91 -0.26 -0.08
C ASP A 48 9.73 -0.90 -0.85
N LEU A 49 8.65 -0.15 -1.13
CA LEU A 49 7.54 -0.65 -1.96
C LEU A 49 7.94 -0.78 -3.43
N ASN A 50 8.68 0.19 -3.97
CA ASN A 50 9.12 0.19 -5.37
C ASN A 50 10.10 -0.95 -5.70
N GLU A 51 10.77 -1.53 -4.70
CA GLU A 51 11.60 -2.73 -4.86
C GLU A 51 10.76 -4.02 -5.02
N ILE A 52 9.47 -3.98 -4.69
CA ILE A 52 8.59 -5.14 -4.83
C ILE A 52 8.14 -5.25 -6.29
N GLY A 53 8.65 -6.27 -6.99
CA GLY A 53 8.21 -6.56 -8.36
C GLY A 53 6.73 -6.95 -8.42
N GLY A 54 6.02 -6.43 -9.43
CA GLY A 54 4.63 -6.82 -9.75
C GLY A 54 3.55 -6.10 -8.95
N ILE A 55 3.89 -5.01 -8.25
CA ILE A 55 2.91 -4.08 -7.67
C ILE A 55 2.99 -2.72 -8.35
N GLU A 56 1.90 -1.97 -8.28
CA GLU A 56 1.83 -0.58 -8.69
C GLU A 56 1.46 0.26 -7.46
N VAL A 57 2.21 1.34 -7.22
CA VAL A 57 1.99 2.24 -6.09
C VAL A 57 1.48 3.57 -6.64
N GLN A 58 0.36 4.04 -6.09
CA GLN A 58 -0.26 5.32 -6.44
C GLN A 58 -0.44 6.16 -5.19
N GLU A 59 -0.05 7.44 -5.27
CA GLU A 59 -0.15 8.38 -4.16
C GLU A 59 -1.38 9.28 -4.32
N MET A 60 -2.12 9.49 -3.24
CA MET A 60 -3.27 10.38 -3.20
C MET A 60 -3.08 11.41 -2.09
N ASN A 61 -2.74 12.63 -2.48
CA ASN A 61 -2.56 13.75 -1.55
C ASN A 61 -3.85 14.58 -1.52
N PHE A 62 -4.40 14.75 -0.32
CA PHE A 62 -5.55 15.61 -0.09
C PHE A 62 -5.07 16.91 0.54
N SER A 63 -5.03 17.99 -0.24
CA SER A 63 -4.91 19.35 0.30
C SER A 63 -6.31 19.85 0.66
N ILE A 64 -6.51 20.16 1.94
CA ILE A 64 -7.69 20.87 2.45
C ILE A 64 -7.49 22.36 2.22
#